data_AF-A0A2P5FRX1-F1
#
_entry.id   AF-A0A2P5FRX1-F1
#
_cell.length_a   1.000
_cell.length_b   1.000
_cell.length_c   1.000
_cell.angle_alpha   90.00
_cell.angle_beta   90.00
_cell.angle_gamma   90.00
#
_symmetry.space_group_name_H-M   'P 1'
#
loop_
_entity.id
_entity.type
_entity.pdbx_description
1 polymer ?
#
loop_
_entity_poly.entity_id
_entity_poly.type
_entity_poly.pdbx_seq_one_letter_code
_entity_poly.pdbx_strand_id
1 'polypeptide(L)'
;MQPQPWTFFLKIFATITLIQTLLNQHSISEASKITSFPGQPKVKFQQYSGYIAVDERQKRALFYYFVEAETDPSSKPLGLAVHLLELELSVNMDPLNQVETFSLRMIIVGIKSPAGVGFSYSANQSFYTEVNDEKTAQDNLVFLKKWFIQFPKYKNRELFITGENYAGQYVPQLAQLIVQSKAHINLKGIAIGNPLLEFDTDFNSRAEFIWSHGLISDSTYELATKGEASKEMSHYIGEYDVILDVCLSSVLARSAVLNKLEDRAKIDVCVEDETVKYLNRKDVQKAFHAELIGVRQWTGCSDVIEYDTRNLEIPTIHVLGALVKSGIRVLVYSGDQDSVLPLTGSRTLVTGLAKELKLNETVPYRAWFLKENRLLAGHRCMVTFYLMPPLKELLMKLHFHIQRDL
;
A
#
# COMPACT_ATOMS: atom_id res chain seq x y z
N MET A 1 -54.79 10.82 -16.48
CA MET A 1 -54.70 10.01 -15.24
C MET A 1 -54.09 10.89 -14.16
N GLN A 2 -54.83 11.19 -13.08
CA GLN A 2 -54.27 11.90 -11.93
C GLN A 2 -53.40 10.93 -11.11
N PRO A 3 -52.20 11.33 -10.64
CA PRO A 3 -51.37 10.47 -9.81
C PRO A 3 -52.11 10.14 -8.51
N GLN A 4 -52.17 8.85 -8.17
CA GLN A 4 -52.92 8.40 -7.00
C GLN A 4 -52.30 8.92 -5.69
N PRO A 5 -53.10 9.30 -4.68
CA PRO A 5 -52.63 9.95 -3.45
C PRO A 5 -51.49 9.21 -2.72
N TRP A 6 -51.49 7.87 -2.76
CA TRP A 6 -50.46 7.04 -2.12
C TRP A 6 -49.07 7.20 -2.76
N THR A 7 -48.97 7.56 -4.04
CA THR A 7 -47.69 7.81 -4.72
C THR A 7 -46.99 9.07 -4.20
N PHE A 8 -47.75 10.04 -3.70
CA PHE A 8 -47.22 11.25 -3.05
C PHE A 8 -46.64 10.93 -1.66
N PHE A 9 -47.36 10.14 -0.86
CA PHE A 9 -46.88 9.69 0.44
C PHE A 9 -45.63 8.79 0.34
N LEU A 10 -45.55 7.91 -0.66
CA LEU A 10 -44.34 7.11 -0.91
C LEU A 10 -43.13 7.97 -1.27
N LYS A 11 -43.31 9.02 -2.08
CA LYS A 11 -42.22 9.95 -2.42
C LYS A 11 -41.74 10.74 -1.21
N ILE A 12 -42.66 11.19 -0.34
CA ILE A 12 -42.31 11.87 0.91
C ILE A 12 -41.57 10.92 1.86
N PHE A 13 -42.07 9.70 2.03
CA PHE A 13 -41.41 8.71 2.88
C PHE A 13 -40.00 8.39 2.35
N ALA A 14 -39.86 8.14 1.04
CA ALA A 14 -38.56 7.89 0.42
C ALA A 14 -37.57 9.07 0.57
N THR A 15 -38.05 10.32 0.46
CA THR A 15 -37.21 11.51 0.64
C THR A 15 -36.80 11.72 2.08
N ILE A 16 -37.69 11.49 3.06
CA ILE A 16 -37.35 11.56 4.49
C ILE A 16 -36.29 10.49 4.83
N THR A 17 -36.48 9.25 4.37
CA THR A 17 -35.50 8.17 4.60
C THR A 17 -34.15 8.51 3.96
N LEU A 18 -34.14 9.11 2.76
CA LEU A 18 -32.90 9.56 2.11
C LEU A 18 -32.20 10.68 2.88
N ILE A 19 -32.95 11.65 3.42
CA ILE A 19 -32.38 12.74 4.22
C ILE A 19 -31.78 12.18 5.52
N GLN A 20 -32.48 11.26 6.18
CA GLN A 20 -31.99 10.62 7.40
C GLN A 20 -30.71 9.81 7.15
N THR A 21 -30.62 9.07 6.04
CA THR A 21 -29.40 8.32 5.70
C THR A 21 -28.23 9.24 5.38
N LEU A 22 -28.45 10.34 4.66
CA LEU A 22 -27.42 11.34 4.36
C LEU A 22 -26.92 12.05 5.63
N LEU A 23 -27.83 12.42 6.54
CA LEU A 23 -27.46 13.05 7.82
C LEU A 23 -26.65 12.09 8.70
N ASN A 24 -27.04 10.81 8.76
CA ASN A 24 -26.30 9.80 9.51
C ASN A 24 -24.92 9.49 8.89
N GLN A 25 -24.80 9.52 7.56
CA GLN A 25 -23.49 9.38 6.90
C GLN A 25 -22.57 10.57 7.21
N HIS A 26 -23.11 11.79 7.17
CA HIS A 26 -22.34 12.98 7.50
C HIS A 26 -21.84 12.95 8.96
N SER A 27 -22.68 12.52 9.90
CA SER A 27 -22.28 12.43 11.31
C SER A 27 -21.18 11.39 11.53
N ILE A 28 -21.26 10.23 10.87
CA ILE A 28 -20.23 9.18 10.95
C ILE A 28 -18.90 9.65 10.34
N SER A 29 -18.91 10.36 9.20
CA SER A 29 -17.70 10.89 8.59
C SER A 29 -17.04 11.96 9.47
N GLU A 30 -17.82 12.85 10.09
CA GLU A 30 -17.28 13.87 11.00
C GLU A 30 -16.75 13.27 12.30
N ALA A 31 -17.36 12.19 12.81
CA ALA A 31 -16.86 11.48 13.98
C ALA A 31 -15.47 10.85 13.76
N SER A 32 -15.12 10.52 12.50
CA SER A 32 -13.80 10.00 12.15
C SER A 32 -12.73 11.08 11.99
N LYS A 33 -13.07 12.37 12.04
CA LYS A 33 -12.16 13.47 11.69
C LYS A 33 -11.15 13.75 12.79
N ILE A 34 -9.86 13.73 12.44
CA ILE A 34 -8.77 14.08 13.36
C ILE A 34 -8.59 15.60 13.33
N THR A 35 -8.83 16.25 14.46
CA THR A 35 -8.73 17.73 14.59
C THR A 35 -7.31 18.19 14.93
N SER A 36 -6.59 17.40 15.73
CA SER A 36 -5.20 17.64 16.10
C SER A 36 -4.54 16.32 16.46
N PHE A 37 -3.30 16.11 16.03
CA PHE A 37 -2.55 14.90 16.30
C PHE A 37 -1.30 15.22 17.15
N PRO A 38 -1.01 14.49 18.24
CA PRO A 38 0.06 14.87 19.16
C PRO A 38 1.44 14.97 18.50
N GLY A 39 2.07 16.14 18.52
CA GLY A 39 3.38 16.34 17.89
C GLY A 39 3.33 16.59 16.38
N GLN A 40 2.16 16.48 15.73
CA GLN A 40 1.98 16.92 14.36
C GLN A 40 1.81 18.44 14.34
N PRO A 41 2.58 19.18 13.51
CA PRO A 41 2.34 20.60 13.31
C PRO A 41 1.04 20.81 12.53
N LYS A 42 0.61 22.07 12.45
CA LYS A 42 -0.67 22.40 11.81
C LYS A 42 -0.63 22.08 10.31
N VAL A 43 -1.37 21.05 9.92
CA VAL A 43 -1.57 20.66 8.52
C VAL A 43 -2.72 21.43 7.87
N LYS A 44 -2.68 21.53 6.54
CA LYS A 44 -3.72 22.20 5.72
C LYS A 44 -4.72 21.24 5.08
N PHE A 45 -4.42 19.94 5.10
CA PHE A 45 -5.30 18.90 4.59
C PHE A 45 -6.22 18.34 5.68
N GLN A 46 -7.32 17.71 5.25
CA GLN A 46 -8.22 16.99 6.15
C GLN A 46 -7.74 15.56 6.35
N GLN A 47 -7.83 15.08 7.57
CA GLN A 47 -7.44 13.72 7.94
C GLN A 47 -8.49 13.07 8.84
N TYR A 48 -8.67 11.77 8.66
CA TYR A 48 -9.68 10.97 9.30
C TYR A 48 -9.12 9.60 9.67
N SER A 49 -9.67 9.00 10.71
CA SER A 49 -9.36 7.63 11.08
C SER A 49 -10.56 6.96 11.75
N GLY A 50 -10.54 5.64 11.75
CA GLY A 50 -11.54 4.86 12.44
C GLY A 50 -11.61 3.44 11.90
N TYR A 51 -12.79 2.84 12.02
CA TYR A 51 -13.01 1.43 11.75
C TYR A 51 -14.12 1.20 10.74
N ILE A 52 -13.91 0.24 9.85
CA ILE A 52 -14.97 -0.33 9.01
C ILE A 52 -15.17 -1.78 9.42
N ALA A 53 -16.38 -2.12 9.86
CA ALA A 53 -16.75 -3.50 10.18
C ALA A 53 -16.86 -4.34 8.90
N VAL A 54 -15.97 -5.29 8.71
CA VAL A 54 -15.95 -6.19 7.52
C VAL A 54 -16.75 -7.47 7.75
N ASP A 55 -16.96 -7.85 9.01
CA ASP A 55 -17.81 -8.99 9.38
C ASP A 55 -18.49 -8.72 10.73
N GLU A 56 -19.78 -8.44 10.69
CA GLU A 56 -20.56 -8.12 11.89
C GLU A 56 -20.81 -9.34 12.77
N ARG A 57 -20.87 -10.55 12.17
CA ARG A 57 -21.11 -11.79 12.91
C ARG A 57 -19.88 -12.18 13.73
N GLN A 58 -18.71 -12.06 13.12
CA GLN A 58 -17.43 -12.36 13.77
C GLN A 58 -16.83 -11.13 14.48
N LYS A 59 -17.54 -9.99 14.48
CA LYS A 59 -17.10 -8.72 15.07
C LYS A 59 -15.68 -8.34 14.63
N ARG A 60 -15.45 -8.38 13.33
CA ARG A 60 -14.18 -8.05 12.69
C ARG A 60 -14.24 -6.67 12.06
N ALA A 61 -13.24 -5.84 12.34
CA ALA A 61 -13.14 -4.49 11.81
C ALA A 61 -11.72 -4.15 11.39
N LEU A 62 -11.61 -3.45 10.26
CA LEU A 62 -10.34 -2.93 9.77
C LEU A 62 -10.22 -1.45 10.10
N PHE A 63 -9.09 -1.10 10.71
CA PHE A 63 -8.69 0.26 10.97
C PHE A 63 -8.16 0.92 9.69
N TYR A 64 -8.52 2.18 9.50
CA TYR A 64 -8.01 3.00 8.40
C TYR A 64 -7.53 4.36 8.90
N TYR A 65 -6.56 4.90 8.15
CA TYR A 65 -6.19 6.32 8.18
C TYR A 65 -6.43 6.89 6.78
N PHE A 66 -7.02 8.08 6.71
CA PHE A 66 -7.47 8.68 5.47
C PHE A 66 -7.07 10.14 5.43
N VAL A 67 -6.32 10.53 4.40
CA VAL A 67 -5.89 11.92 4.18
C VAL A 67 -6.37 12.44 2.83
N GLU A 68 -6.90 13.65 2.84
CA GLU A 68 -7.28 14.36 1.61
C GLU A 68 -6.07 15.04 0.99
N ALA A 69 -6.16 15.29 -0.31
CA ALA A 69 -5.12 16.06 -0.96
C ALA A 69 -5.12 17.51 -0.49
N GLU A 70 -3.95 18.08 -0.23
CA GLU A 70 -3.84 19.47 0.24
C GLU A 70 -4.33 20.46 -0.82
N THR A 71 -4.06 20.19 -2.10
CA THR A 71 -4.42 21.06 -3.21
C THR A 71 -5.48 20.42 -4.11
N ASP A 72 -6.62 21.11 -4.24
CA ASP A 72 -7.76 20.69 -5.07
C ASP A 72 -8.10 19.19 -4.95
N PRO A 73 -8.47 18.70 -3.75
CA PRO A 73 -8.86 17.30 -3.55
C PRO A 73 -10.04 16.89 -4.46
N SER A 74 -10.82 17.87 -4.92
CA SER A 74 -11.95 17.65 -5.81
C SER A 74 -11.57 17.21 -7.23
N SER A 75 -10.31 17.27 -7.65
CA SER A 75 -9.86 16.76 -8.96
C SER A 75 -8.93 15.55 -8.87
N LYS A 76 -8.40 15.23 -7.68
CA LYS A 76 -7.40 14.16 -7.51
C LYS A 76 -8.00 12.75 -7.58
N PRO A 77 -7.20 11.75 -7.99
CA PRO A 77 -7.57 10.34 -7.87
C PRO A 77 -7.54 9.88 -6.41
N LEU A 78 -8.13 8.70 -6.17
CA LEU A 78 -8.09 7.99 -4.90
C LEU A 78 -7.02 6.90 -4.94
N GLY A 79 -6.15 6.88 -3.95
CA GLY A 79 -5.18 5.83 -3.68
C GLY A 79 -5.60 5.03 -2.46
N LEU A 80 -5.66 3.71 -2.60
CA LEU A 80 -5.73 2.78 -1.48
C LEU A 80 -4.33 2.23 -1.23
N ALA A 81 -3.79 2.43 -0.04
CA ALA A 81 -2.51 1.88 0.39
C ALA A 81 -2.77 0.67 1.30
N VAL A 82 -2.50 -0.53 0.79
CA VAL A 82 -2.65 -1.79 1.52
C VAL A 82 -1.34 -2.09 2.23
N HIS A 83 -1.39 -2.24 3.56
CA HIS A 83 -0.23 -2.55 4.41
C HIS A 83 0.88 -1.49 4.49
N LEU A 84 0.71 -0.31 3.89
CA LEU A 84 1.74 0.73 3.80
C LEU A 84 1.76 1.76 4.95
N LEU A 85 1.00 1.55 6.03
CA LEU A 85 0.86 2.58 7.07
C LEU A 85 2.16 2.91 7.83
N GLU A 86 3.20 2.07 7.73
CA GLU A 86 4.51 2.35 8.36
C GLU A 86 5.25 3.49 7.66
N LEU A 87 5.08 3.65 6.34
CA LEU A 87 5.66 4.76 5.58
C LEU A 87 4.93 6.10 5.82
N GLU A 88 3.70 6.08 6.34
CA GLU A 88 2.86 7.28 6.51
C GLU A 88 2.95 7.92 7.91
N LEU A 89 3.52 7.23 8.91
CA LEU A 89 3.51 7.68 10.32
C LEU A 89 4.89 7.80 10.98
N SER A 90 5.98 7.65 10.22
CA SER A 90 7.36 7.78 10.71
C SER A 90 7.59 9.12 11.43
N VAL A 91 7.83 9.07 12.74
CA VAL A 91 7.78 10.25 13.62
C VAL A 91 9.06 11.10 13.59
N ASN A 92 10.22 10.55 13.18
CA ASN A 92 11.49 11.32 13.17
C ASN A 92 12.16 11.48 11.80
N MET A 93 11.66 10.87 10.73
CA MET A 93 11.85 11.45 9.40
C MET A 93 10.66 12.36 9.15
N ASP A 94 10.82 13.65 9.44
CA ASP A 94 9.89 14.75 9.14
C ASP A 94 8.55 14.24 8.59
N PRO A 95 7.62 13.75 9.45
CA PRO A 95 6.41 13.03 9.04
C PRO A 95 5.54 13.82 8.04
N LEU A 96 5.79 15.13 7.95
CA LEU A 96 5.22 16.00 6.94
C LEU A 96 5.78 15.73 5.55
N ASN A 97 7.07 15.48 5.35
CA ASN A 97 7.62 15.43 3.99
C ASN A 97 7.08 14.26 3.15
N GLN A 98 6.78 13.08 3.71
CA GLN A 98 6.19 11.98 2.92
C GLN A 98 4.67 12.08 2.76
N VAL A 99 3.94 12.36 3.85
CA VAL A 99 2.48 12.57 3.78
C VAL A 99 2.16 13.80 2.95
N GLU A 100 2.90 14.91 3.05
CA GLU A 100 2.77 16.07 2.15
C GLU A 100 3.12 15.68 0.72
N THR A 101 4.22 14.94 0.45
CA THR A 101 4.59 14.61 -0.94
C THR A 101 3.52 13.77 -1.68
N PHE A 102 2.93 12.76 -1.02
CA PHE A 102 1.87 11.96 -1.64
C PHE A 102 0.49 12.64 -1.58
N SER A 103 0.14 13.31 -0.47
CA SER A 103 -1.14 14.03 -0.36
C SER A 103 -1.21 15.24 -1.29
N LEU A 104 -0.10 15.83 -1.72
CA LEU A 104 -0.12 16.89 -2.74
C LEU A 104 -0.72 16.43 -4.08
N ARG A 105 -0.74 15.11 -4.36
CA ARG A 105 -1.13 14.56 -5.67
C ARG A 105 -2.31 13.59 -5.64
N MET A 106 -2.62 13.00 -4.49
CA MET A 106 -3.62 11.95 -4.38
C MET A 106 -4.29 11.96 -3.01
N ILE A 107 -5.53 11.48 -2.98
CA ILE A 107 -6.26 11.21 -1.74
C ILE A 107 -5.88 9.80 -1.28
N ILE A 108 -5.43 9.59 -0.04
CA ILE A 108 -4.86 8.31 0.39
C ILE A 108 -5.70 7.69 1.51
N VAL A 109 -6.09 6.43 1.33
CA VAL A 109 -6.68 5.58 2.37
C VAL A 109 -5.68 4.48 2.70
N GLY A 110 -5.03 4.57 3.85
CA GLY A 110 -4.19 3.51 4.40
C GLY A 110 -5.04 2.50 5.18
N ILE A 111 -4.92 1.22 4.86
CA ILE A 111 -5.60 0.14 5.59
C ILE A 111 -4.59 -0.79 6.26
N LYS A 112 -4.86 -1.16 7.52
CA LYS A 112 -4.16 -2.27 8.20
C LYS A 112 -5.03 -3.52 8.06
N SER A 113 -4.60 -4.48 7.24
CA SER A 113 -5.42 -5.65 6.92
C SER A 113 -4.53 -6.84 6.58
N PRO A 114 -4.70 -8.01 7.20
CA PRO A 114 -5.92 -8.50 7.83
C PRO A 114 -6.20 -7.97 9.24
N ALA A 115 -7.37 -8.34 9.80
CA ALA A 115 -7.67 -8.06 11.19
C ALA A 115 -6.67 -8.76 12.11
N GLY A 116 -6.21 -8.07 13.16
CA GLY A 116 -5.06 -8.44 13.99
C GLY A 116 -3.83 -7.58 13.70
N VAL A 117 -3.75 -6.98 12.50
CA VAL A 117 -2.65 -6.06 12.14
C VAL A 117 -2.90 -4.65 12.67
N GLY A 118 -1.91 -4.12 13.40
CA GLY A 118 -1.97 -2.77 13.97
C GLY A 118 -3.15 -2.58 14.91
N PHE A 119 -4.07 -1.67 14.55
CA PHE A 119 -5.30 -1.44 15.34
C PHE A 119 -6.49 -2.24 14.84
N SER A 120 -6.40 -2.91 13.69
CA SER A 120 -7.47 -3.78 13.16
C SER A 120 -7.63 -5.02 14.03
N TYR A 121 -8.86 -5.49 14.22
CA TYR A 121 -9.12 -6.56 15.18
C TYR A 121 -10.30 -7.45 14.78
N SER A 122 -10.30 -8.66 15.35
CA SER A 122 -11.45 -9.55 15.45
C SER A 122 -11.74 -9.80 16.92
N ALA A 123 -13.00 -9.66 17.35
CA ALA A 123 -13.39 -10.04 18.71
C ALA A 123 -13.52 -11.56 18.88
N ASN A 124 -13.63 -12.32 17.77
CA ASN A 124 -13.53 -13.77 17.79
C ASN A 124 -12.07 -14.19 17.59
N GLN A 125 -11.48 -14.83 18.61
CA GLN A 125 -10.09 -15.30 18.53
C GLN A 125 -9.88 -16.46 17.56
N SER A 126 -10.89 -17.30 17.30
CA SER A 126 -10.73 -18.41 16.35
C SER A 126 -10.50 -17.93 14.92
N PHE A 127 -10.83 -16.68 14.60
CA PHE A 127 -10.52 -16.07 13.32
C PHE A 127 -9.02 -16.05 13.05
N TYR A 128 -8.20 -15.85 14.09
CA TYR A 128 -6.77 -15.63 13.92
C TYR A 128 -6.01 -16.88 13.46
N THR A 129 -6.61 -18.07 13.54
CA THR A 129 -6.08 -19.33 13.03
C THR A 129 -6.60 -19.70 11.64
N GLU A 130 -7.45 -18.85 11.04
CA GLU A 130 -8.09 -19.08 9.73
C GLU A 130 -7.74 -17.98 8.72
N VAL A 131 -6.68 -17.19 8.98
CA VAL A 131 -6.31 -16.05 8.15
C VAL A 131 -5.52 -16.51 6.93
N ASN A 132 -5.96 -16.09 5.75
CA ASN A 132 -5.33 -16.40 4.46
C ASN A 132 -5.57 -15.27 3.45
N ASP A 133 -4.98 -15.38 2.24
CA ASP A 133 -5.09 -14.32 1.24
C ASP A 133 -6.53 -14.11 0.75
N GLU A 134 -7.28 -15.19 0.53
CA GLU A 134 -8.63 -15.13 0.00
C GLU A 134 -9.55 -14.33 0.95
N LYS A 135 -9.49 -14.66 2.25
CA LYS A 135 -10.26 -14.00 3.28
C LYS A 135 -9.85 -12.53 3.42
N THR A 136 -8.54 -12.26 3.36
CA THR A 136 -8.00 -10.90 3.41
C THR A 136 -8.47 -10.06 2.22
N ALA A 137 -8.46 -10.62 1.00
CA ALA A 137 -8.93 -9.95 -0.20
C ALA A 137 -10.44 -9.68 -0.17
N GLN A 138 -11.24 -10.63 0.33
CA GLN A 138 -12.68 -10.46 0.54
C GLN A 138 -12.98 -9.35 1.55
N ASP A 139 -12.29 -9.34 2.69
CA ASP A 139 -12.43 -8.30 3.72
C ASP A 139 -12.04 -6.92 3.20
N ASN A 140 -10.97 -6.83 2.43
CA ASN A 140 -10.55 -5.58 1.78
C ASN A 140 -11.59 -5.06 0.78
N LEU A 141 -12.27 -5.96 0.04
CA LEU A 141 -13.37 -5.57 -0.84
C LEU A 141 -14.60 -5.09 -0.06
N VAL A 142 -14.94 -5.74 1.05
CA VAL A 142 -16.04 -5.31 1.93
C VAL A 142 -15.70 -3.96 2.55
N PHE A 143 -14.47 -3.78 3.02
CA PHE A 143 -13.95 -2.52 3.51
C PHE A 143 -14.18 -1.41 2.49
N LEU A 144 -13.69 -1.57 1.26
CA LEU A 144 -13.82 -0.55 0.22
C LEU A 144 -15.29 -0.20 -0.06
N LYS A 145 -16.17 -1.20 -0.16
CA LYS A 145 -17.60 -0.98 -0.39
C LYS A 145 -18.23 -0.17 0.74
N LYS A 146 -17.94 -0.51 2.00
CA LYS A 146 -18.48 0.20 3.17
C LYS A 146 -17.82 1.58 3.35
N TRP A 147 -16.54 1.71 3.04
CA TRP A 147 -15.82 2.98 3.07
C TRP A 147 -16.42 3.97 2.06
N PHE A 148 -16.77 3.54 0.84
CA PHE A 148 -17.49 4.39 -0.11
C PHE A 148 -18.91 4.76 0.31
N ILE A 149 -19.54 4.00 1.22
CA ILE A 149 -20.82 4.40 1.84
C ILE A 149 -20.59 5.50 2.89
N GLN A 150 -19.48 5.42 3.65
CA GLN A 150 -19.11 6.44 4.64
C GLN A 150 -18.60 7.72 3.97
N PHE A 151 -17.87 7.60 2.86
CA PHE A 151 -17.32 8.73 2.09
C PHE A 151 -17.84 8.75 0.65
N PRO A 152 -19.16 9.02 0.44
CA PRO A 152 -19.79 8.91 -0.87
C PRO A 152 -19.24 9.88 -1.91
N LYS A 153 -18.63 11.00 -1.49
CA LYS A 153 -17.96 11.97 -2.37
C LYS A 153 -16.83 11.38 -3.21
N TYR A 154 -16.29 10.21 -2.83
CA TYR A 154 -15.18 9.56 -3.54
C TYR A 154 -15.60 8.36 -4.41
N LYS A 155 -16.87 7.96 -4.39
CA LYS A 155 -17.34 6.72 -5.02
C LYS A 155 -17.01 6.59 -6.52
N ASN A 156 -17.00 7.70 -7.25
CA ASN A 156 -16.76 7.71 -8.70
C ASN A 156 -15.31 8.09 -9.07
N ARG A 157 -14.43 8.28 -8.09
CA ARG A 157 -13.02 8.63 -8.33
C ARG A 157 -12.29 7.49 -9.03
N GLU A 158 -11.32 7.85 -9.85
CA GLU A 158 -10.34 6.88 -10.33
C GLU A 158 -9.59 6.31 -9.12
N LEU A 159 -9.68 4.99 -8.94
CA LEU A 159 -9.02 4.28 -7.85
C LEU A 159 -7.71 3.67 -8.34
N PHE A 160 -6.65 3.85 -7.56
CA PHE A 160 -5.39 3.14 -7.66
C PHE A 160 -5.13 2.39 -6.37
N ILE A 161 -4.63 1.17 -6.46
CA ILE A 161 -4.28 0.37 -5.29
C ILE A 161 -2.78 0.19 -5.25
N THR A 162 -2.17 0.45 -4.11
CA THR A 162 -0.74 0.29 -3.91
C THR A 162 -0.43 -0.48 -2.65
N GLY A 163 0.75 -1.09 -2.62
CA GLY A 163 1.25 -1.92 -1.54
C GLY A 163 2.73 -2.23 -1.75
N GLU A 164 3.38 -2.74 -0.72
CA GLU A 164 4.77 -3.20 -0.77
C GLU A 164 4.91 -4.61 -0.19
N ASN A 165 5.98 -5.30 -0.54
CA ASN A 165 6.36 -6.59 0.05
C ASN A 165 5.26 -7.65 -0.19
N TYR A 166 4.71 -8.24 0.87
CA TYR A 166 3.64 -9.23 0.80
C TYR A 166 2.33 -8.66 0.22
N ALA A 167 2.21 -7.34 0.07
CA ALA A 167 1.13 -6.75 -0.71
C ALA A 167 1.22 -7.08 -2.22
N GLY A 168 2.34 -7.65 -2.70
CA GLY A 168 2.42 -8.40 -3.96
C GLY A 168 1.40 -9.53 -4.07
N GLN A 169 0.94 -10.06 -2.94
CA GLN A 169 -0.18 -11.00 -2.86
C GLN A 169 -1.53 -10.27 -2.74
N TYR A 170 -1.63 -9.32 -1.81
CA TYR A 170 -2.92 -8.67 -1.50
C TYR A 170 -3.46 -7.77 -2.60
N VAL A 171 -2.61 -6.95 -3.22
CA VAL A 171 -3.03 -5.95 -4.20
C VAL A 171 -3.58 -6.59 -5.47
N PRO A 172 -2.91 -7.59 -6.09
CA PRO A 172 -3.44 -8.25 -7.29
C PRO A 172 -4.74 -9.00 -7.01
N GLN A 173 -4.84 -9.72 -5.87
CA GLN A 173 -6.03 -10.48 -5.52
C GLN A 173 -7.23 -9.55 -5.26
N LEU A 174 -7.04 -8.44 -4.53
CA LEU A 174 -8.09 -7.43 -4.35
C LEU A 174 -8.50 -6.80 -5.69
N ALA A 175 -7.54 -6.41 -6.52
CA ALA A 175 -7.82 -5.83 -7.83
C ALA A 175 -8.59 -6.79 -8.73
N GLN A 176 -8.22 -8.08 -8.72
CA GLN A 176 -8.92 -9.12 -9.48
C GLN A 176 -10.36 -9.28 -8.99
N LEU A 177 -10.58 -9.34 -7.66
CA LEU A 177 -11.92 -9.39 -7.09
C LEU A 177 -12.75 -8.16 -7.47
N ILE A 178 -12.17 -6.96 -7.48
CA ILE A 178 -12.86 -5.75 -7.91
C ILE A 178 -13.31 -5.86 -9.37
N VAL A 179 -12.41 -6.26 -10.28
CA VAL A 179 -12.69 -6.39 -11.72
C VAL A 179 -13.74 -7.47 -12.00
N GLN A 180 -13.67 -8.60 -11.30
CA GLN A 180 -14.62 -9.70 -11.46
C GLN A 180 -15.98 -9.41 -10.79
N SER A 181 -15.99 -8.58 -9.75
CA SER A 181 -17.21 -8.20 -9.07
C SER A 181 -17.98 -7.11 -9.83
N LYS A 182 -19.31 -7.09 -9.66
CA LYS A 182 -20.15 -5.95 -10.06
C LYS A 182 -20.13 -4.82 -9.03
N ALA A 183 -18.99 -4.58 -8.36
CA ALA A 183 -18.90 -3.59 -7.28
C ALA A 183 -19.00 -2.13 -7.74
N HIS A 184 -19.00 -1.86 -9.06
CA HIS A 184 -19.03 -0.51 -9.64
C HIS A 184 -17.93 0.40 -9.09
N ILE A 185 -16.74 -0.14 -8.83
CA ILE A 185 -15.55 0.60 -8.39
C ILE A 185 -14.70 0.93 -9.62
N ASN A 186 -14.34 2.20 -9.80
CA ASN A 186 -13.60 2.68 -10.96
C ASN A 186 -12.08 2.46 -10.81
N LEU A 187 -11.66 1.19 -10.72
CA LEU A 187 -10.25 0.80 -10.64
C LEU A 187 -9.52 1.12 -11.96
N LYS A 188 -8.42 1.88 -11.88
CA LYS A 188 -7.61 2.30 -13.04
C LYS A 188 -6.20 1.73 -13.08
N GLY A 189 -5.69 1.28 -11.95
CA GLY A 189 -4.37 0.68 -11.90
C GLY A 189 -3.95 0.22 -10.51
N ILE A 190 -2.86 -0.54 -10.50
CA ILE A 190 -2.16 -0.96 -9.30
C ILE A 190 -0.68 -0.62 -9.39
N ALA A 191 -0.04 -0.37 -8.25
CA ALA A 191 1.39 -0.13 -8.14
C ALA A 191 1.96 -0.88 -6.95
N ILE A 192 2.90 -1.80 -7.17
CA ILE A 192 3.42 -2.65 -6.10
C ILE A 192 4.94 -2.52 -6.02
N GLY A 193 5.43 -2.16 -4.82
CA GLY A 193 6.83 -1.99 -4.48
C GLY A 193 7.44 -3.26 -3.92
N ASN A 194 8.65 -3.61 -4.33
CA ASN A 194 9.40 -4.78 -3.85
C ASN A 194 8.50 -6.00 -3.59
N PRO A 195 7.70 -6.45 -4.58
CA PRO A 195 6.60 -7.37 -4.30
C PRO A 195 7.05 -8.83 -4.22
N LEU A 196 6.42 -9.59 -3.33
CA LEU A 196 6.38 -11.05 -3.45
C LEU A 196 5.32 -11.45 -4.48
N LEU A 197 5.74 -11.96 -5.64
CA LEU A 197 4.87 -12.37 -6.74
C LEU A 197 4.92 -13.86 -7.01
N GLU A 198 6.07 -14.49 -6.77
CA GLU A 198 6.28 -15.94 -6.88
C GLU A 198 7.42 -16.37 -5.96
N PHE A 199 7.10 -17.21 -4.97
CA PHE A 199 8.03 -17.62 -3.91
C PHE A 199 9.38 -18.13 -4.42
N ASP A 200 9.37 -19.09 -5.35
CA ASP A 200 10.60 -19.69 -5.85
C ASP A 200 11.50 -18.65 -6.52
N THR A 201 11.00 -17.90 -7.50
CA THR A 201 11.83 -16.93 -8.22
C THR A 201 12.31 -15.79 -7.31
N ASP A 202 11.43 -15.24 -6.47
CA ASP A 202 11.79 -14.12 -5.60
C ASP A 202 12.82 -14.54 -4.53
N PHE A 203 12.62 -15.66 -3.83
CA PHE A 203 13.55 -16.11 -2.79
C PHE A 203 14.88 -16.65 -3.34
N ASN A 204 14.88 -17.25 -4.54
CA ASN A 204 16.12 -17.70 -5.17
C ASN A 204 17.00 -16.51 -5.61
N SER A 205 16.40 -15.35 -5.87
CA SER A 205 17.13 -14.15 -6.28
C SER A 205 17.98 -13.52 -5.16
N ARG A 206 17.69 -13.84 -3.89
CA ARG A 206 18.35 -13.28 -2.70
C ARG A 206 19.83 -13.65 -2.62
N ALA A 207 20.16 -14.93 -2.85
CA ALA A 207 21.53 -15.41 -2.73
C ALA A 207 22.46 -14.73 -3.74
N GLU A 208 22.04 -14.66 -5.01
CA GLU A 208 22.78 -13.98 -6.07
C GLU A 208 22.91 -12.48 -5.79
N PHE A 209 21.83 -11.84 -5.29
CA PHE A 209 21.87 -10.43 -4.90
C PHE A 209 22.94 -10.17 -3.83
N ILE A 210 22.86 -10.85 -2.69
CA ILE A 210 23.76 -10.63 -1.55
C ILE A 210 25.22 -10.95 -1.93
N TRP A 211 25.45 -12.02 -2.70
CA TRP A 211 26.78 -12.37 -3.21
C TRP A 211 27.34 -11.32 -4.19
N SER A 212 26.55 -10.89 -5.17
CA SER A 212 27.00 -9.88 -6.15
C SER A 212 27.26 -8.49 -5.54
N HIS A 213 26.71 -8.23 -4.35
CA HIS A 213 26.98 -7.01 -3.56
C HIS A 213 28.16 -7.18 -2.59
N GLY A 214 28.87 -8.31 -2.62
CA GLY A 214 30.06 -8.56 -1.81
C GLY A 214 29.79 -8.77 -0.33
N LEU A 215 28.54 -9.10 0.04
CA LEU A 215 28.12 -9.25 1.44
C LEU A 215 28.38 -10.67 1.97
N ILE A 216 28.57 -11.65 1.08
CA ILE A 216 28.93 -13.04 1.43
C ILE A 216 30.07 -13.54 0.54
N SER A 217 30.81 -14.54 1.01
CA SER A 217 31.92 -15.16 0.28
C SER A 217 31.45 -16.11 -0.83
N ASP A 218 32.34 -16.42 -1.77
CA ASP A 218 32.09 -17.46 -2.80
C ASP A 218 31.75 -18.81 -2.16
N SER A 219 32.48 -19.21 -1.11
CA SER A 219 32.18 -20.45 -0.38
C SER A 219 30.79 -20.45 0.26
N THR A 220 30.34 -19.28 0.76
CA THR A 220 29.00 -19.13 1.32
C THR A 220 27.95 -19.23 0.23
N TYR A 221 28.18 -18.59 -0.92
CA TYR A 221 27.26 -18.63 -2.06
C TYR A 221 27.11 -20.04 -2.65
N GLU A 222 28.21 -20.80 -2.75
CA GLU A 222 28.18 -22.19 -3.22
C GLU A 222 27.46 -23.14 -2.25
N LEU A 223 27.53 -22.87 -0.94
CA LEU A 223 26.87 -23.67 0.10
C LEU A 223 25.43 -23.24 0.38
N ALA A 224 25.07 -21.99 0.09
CA ALA A 224 23.75 -21.45 0.35
C ALA A 224 22.70 -22.17 -0.50
N THR A 225 21.93 -23.05 0.15
CA THR A 225 20.69 -23.56 -0.44
C THR A 225 19.62 -22.46 -0.45
N LYS A 226 18.56 -22.64 -1.25
CA LYS A 226 17.46 -21.68 -1.42
C LYS A 226 17.07 -21.00 -0.10
N GLY A 227 17.31 -19.69 0.01
CA GLY A 227 16.87 -18.86 1.16
C GLY A 227 17.78 -18.86 2.40
N GLU A 228 18.91 -19.58 2.42
CA GLU A 228 19.81 -19.58 3.59
C GLU A 228 20.91 -18.52 3.54
N ALA A 229 21.22 -17.97 2.36
CA ALA A 229 22.27 -16.96 2.18
C ALA A 229 22.10 -15.74 3.09
N SER A 230 20.86 -15.35 3.38
CA SER A 230 20.56 -14.18 4.22
C SER A 230 20.87 -14.41 5.70
N LYS A 231 20.91 -15.66 6.18
CA LYS A 231 21.27 -15.97 7.58
C LYS A 231 22.73 -15.63 7.90
N GLU A 232 23.58 -15.62 6.88
CA GLU A 232 25.01 -15.31 7.00
C GLU A 232 25.29 -13.81 6.97
N MET A 233 24.28 -13.00 6.65
CA MET A 233 24.40 -11.55 6.70
C MET A 233 24.53 -11.10 8.16
N SER A 234 25.54 -10.29 8.44
CA SER A 234 25.83 -9.82 9.79
C SER A 234 24.67 -9.00 10.36
N HIS A 235 24.46 -9.06 11.68
CA HIS A 235 23.52 -8.17 12.40
C HIS A 235 23.80 -6.66 12.24
N TYR A 236 24.90 -6.30 11.57
CA TYR A 236 25.28 -4.92 11.24
C TYR A 236 24.84 -4.48 9.83
N ILE A 237 24.12 -5.32 9.08
CA ILE A 237 23.60 -5.00 7.75
C ILE A 237 22.08 -5.13 7.78
N GLY A 238 21.37 -4.10 7.31
CA GLY A 238 19.92 -4.13 7.19
C GLY A 238 19.48 -5.01 6.01
N GLU A 239 18.50 -5.90 6.21
CA GLU A 239 18.01 -6.74 5.10
C GLU A 239 17.21 -5.94 4.06
N TYR A 240 16.45 -4.92 4.51
CA TYR A 240 15.62 -4.09 3.64
C TYR A 240 16.39 -2.98 2.91
N ASP A 241 17.59 -2.64 3.39
CA ASP A 241 18.52 -1.74 2.71
C ASP A 241 19.96 -2.08 3.14
N VAL A 242 20.71 -2.70 2.22
CA VAL A 242 22.05 -3.22 2.50
C VAL A 242 23.14 -2.14 2.59
N ILE A 243 22.83 -0.88 2.26
CA ILE A 243 23.77 0.24 2.33
C ILE A 243 23.51 1.12 3.56
N LEU A 244 22.29 1.09 4.11
CA LEU A 244 21.95 1.84 5.32
C LEU A 244 22.56 1.22 6.59
N ASP A 245 22.72 2.09 7.58
CA ASP A 245 23.13 1.71 8.94
C ASP A 245 22.02 0.90 9.63
N VAL A 246 22.34 0.18 10.70
CA VAL A 246 21.35 -0.57 11.49
C VAL A 246 20.95 0.21 12.74
N CYS A 247 19.70 0.04 13.19
CA CYS A 247 19.29 0.58 14.49
C CYS A 247 20.00 -0.18 15.62
N LEU A 248 21.08 0.40 16.15
CA LEU A 248 21.84 -0.19 17.25
C LEU A 248 21.14 0.03 18.60
N SER A 249 21.06 -1.02 19.42
CA SER A 249 20.59 -0.91 20.80
C SER A 249 21.43 0.09 21.62
N SER A 250 20.86 0.68 22.67
CA SER A 250 21.56 1.70 23.49
C SER A 250 22.92 1.27 24.08
N VAL A 251 23.17 -0.03 24.26
CA VAL A 251 24.45 -0.58 24.72
C VAL A 251 25.50 -0.61 23.59
N LEU A 252 25.09 -0.99 22.38
CA LEU A 252 25.94 -0.99 21.18
C LEU A 252 26.17 0.43 20.65
N ALA A 253 25.17 1.31 20.76
CA ALA A 253 25.31 2.73 20.47
C ALA A 253 26.37 3.38 21.39
N ARG A 254 26.41 3.02 22.68
CA ARG A 254 27.44 3.52 23.62
C ARG A 254 28.87 3.08 23.28
N SER A 255 29.07 1.90 22.67
CA SER A 255 30.39 1.49 22.19
C SER A 255 30.74 2.12 20.83
N ALA A 256 29.75 2.36 19.97
CA ALA A 256 29.94 3.00 18.67
C ALA A 256 30.19 4.51 18.74
N VAL A 257 29.55 5.22 19.70
CA VAL A 257 29.70 6.67 19.92
C VAL A 257 31.11 7.09 20.36
N LEU A 258 31.96 6.14 20.77
CA LEU A 258 33.39 6.40 21.00
C LEU A 258 34.17 6.69 19.71
N ASN A 259 33.60 6.45 18.53
CA ASN A 259 34.23 6.74 17.25
C ASN A 259 33.32 7.56 16.31
N LYS A 260 33.58 8.88 16.32
CA LYS A 260 33.30 9.89 15.29
C LYS A 260 31.98 10.67 15.31
N LEU A 261 32.21 11.98 15.45
CA LEU A 261 31.46 13.11 14.89
C LEU A 261 31.43 13.03 13.36
N GLU A 262 30.27 13.22 12.72
CA GLU A 262 30.12 14.07 11.53
C GLU A 262 28.64 14.29 11.16
N ASP A 263 28.36 15.51 10.72
CA ASP A 263 27.04 16.13 10.53
C ASP A 263 26.61 15.98 9.06
N ARG A 264 26.10 14.80 8.69
CA ARG A 264 25.31 14.60 7.46
C ARG A 264 23.87 14.36 7.86
N ALA A 265 22.91 14.80 7.05
CA ALA A 265 21.48 14.49 7.21
C ALA A 265 21.32 12.96 7.34
N LYS A 266 21.27 12.48 8.57
CA LYS A 266 21.35 11.07 8.90
C LYS A 266 19.94 10.51 8.70
N ILE A 267 19.78 9.59 7.76
CA ILE A 267 18.56 8.81 7.63
C ILE A 267 18.35 8.11 8.97
N ASP A 268 17.18 8.31 9.59
CA ASP A 268 16.87 7.69 10.86
C ASP A 268 16.51 6.22 10.61
N VAL A 269 17.42 5.34 11.01
CA VAL A 269 17.29 3.88 10.86
C VAL A 269 16.45 3.26 11.98
N CYS A 270 16.06 4.03 13.00
CA CYS A 270 15.29 3.59 14.17
C CYS A 270 13.80 4.03 14.10
N VAL A 271 13.32 4.43 12.93
CA VAL A 271 11.95 4.91 12.70
C VAL A 271 10.87 3.93 13.17
N GLU A 272 11.09 2.63 13.03
CA GLU A 272 10.12 1.60 13.45
C GLU A 272 9.94 1.61 14.99
N ASP A 273 11.04 1.60 15.74
CA ASP A 273 11.04 1.65 17.21
C ASP A 273 10.28 2.87 17.75
N GLU A 274 10.43 4.00 17.06
CA GLU A 274 9.79 5.25 17.43
C GLU A 274 8.33 5.29 17.06
N THR A 275 7.97 4.72 15.91
CA THR A 275 6.57 4.53 15.49
C THR A 275 5.82 3.66 16.49
N VAL A 276 6.44 2.55 16.94
CA VAL A 276 5.89 1.68 17.99
C VAL A 276 5.69 2.46 19.28
N LYS A 277 6.69 3.23 19.74
CA LYS A 277 6.57 4.05 20.96
C LYS A 277 5.45 5.08 20.84
N TYR A 278 5.36 5.74 19.69
CA TYR A 278 4.41 6.81 19.44
C TYR A 278 2.96 6.30 19.39
N LEU A 279 2.68 5.25 18.60
CA LEU A 279 1.34 4.69 18.45
C LEU A 279 0.83 3.95 19.70
N ASN A 280 1.71 3.62 20.64
CA ASN A 280 1.34 3.09 21.95
C ASN A 280 0.99 4.16 23.00
N ARG A 281 1.20 5.45 22.70
CA ARG A 281 0.77 6.52 23.63
C ARG A 281 -0.74 6.65 23.66
N LYS A 282 -1.31 6.82 24.85
CA LYS A 282 -2.77 6.90 25.05
C LYS A 282 -3.40 8.16 24.46
N ASP A 283 -2.69 9.28 24.49
CA ASP A 283 -3.14 10.53 23.85
C ASP A 283 -3.15 10.41 22.32
N VAL A 284 -2.16 9.72 21.74
CA VAL A 284 -2.11 9.40 20.30
C VAL A 284 -3.26 8.47 19.91
N GLN A 285 -3.46 7.36 20.62
CA GLN A 285 -4.58 6.43 20.36
C GLN A 285 -5.94 7.14 20.40
N LYS A 286 -6.14 8.01 21.39
CA LYS A 286 -7.37 8.81 21.51
C LYS A 286 -7.55 9.78 20.34
N ALA A 287 -6.50 10.49 19.94
CA ALA A 287 -6.53 11.40 18.80
C ALA A 287 -6.73 10.66 17.46
N PHE A 288 -6.24 9.43 17.36
CA PHE A 288 -6.38 8.57 16.19
C PHE A 288 -7.67 7.76 16.16
N HIS A 289 -8.56 7.94 17.14
CA HIS A 289 -9.79 7.14 17.29
C HIS A 289 -9.51 5.63 17.25
N ALA A 290 -8.38 5.22 17.81
CA ALA A 290 -7.87 3.87 17.74
C ALA A 290 -7.92 3.20 19.12
N GLU A 291 -8.28 1.92 19.13
CA GLU A 291 -8.35 1.08 20.32
C GLU A 291 -7.55 -0.21 20.10
N LEU A 292 -6.90 -0.67 21.17
CA LEU A 292 -6.23 -1.96 21.20
C LEU A 292 -7.22 -3.01 21.69
N ILE A 293 -7.74 -3.82 20.76
CA ILE A 293 -8.72 -4.87 21.06
C ILE A 293 -8.08 -6.23 20.77
N GLY A 294 -7.98 -7.06 21.82
CA GLY A 294 -7.35 -8.39 21.73
C GLY A 294 -5.82 -8.39 21.75
N VAL A 295 -5.18 -7.21 21.77
CA VAL A 295 -3.73 -7.02 21.86
C VAL A 295 -3.36 -6.07 23.00
N ARG A 296 -2.15 -6.20 23.55
CA ARG A 296 -1.69 -5.34 24.67
C ARG A 296 -1.03 -4.05 24.20
N GLN A 297 -0.40 -4.09 23.04
CA GLN A 297 0.35 -2.99 22.45
C GLN A 297 0.18 -3.06 20.93
N TRP A 298 0.33 -1.91 20.28
CA TRP A 298 0.51 -1.82 18.84
C TRP A 298 1.94 -2.24 18.48
N THR A 299 2.08 -3.03 17.42
CA THR A 299 3.37 -3.46 16.84
C THR A 299 3.30 -3.29 15.32
N GLY A 300 4.46 -3.22 14.65
CA GLY A 300 4.52 -3.13 13.19
C GLY A 300 3.92 -4.37 12.51
N CYS A 301 4.44 -5.54 12.90
CA CYS A 301 3.92 -6.85 12.55
C CYS A 301 3.02 -7.43 13.64
N SER A 302 2.01 -8.22 13.26
CA SER A 302 1.05 -8.82 14.20
C SER A 302 1.56 -10.15 14.77
N ASP A 303 1.59 -10.26 16.09
CA ASP A 303 1.96 -11.50 16.80
C ASP A 303 0.77 -12.45 17.05
N VAL A 304 -0.46 -12.01 16.77
CA VAL A 304 -1.67 -12.79 17.10
C VAL A 304 -2.22 -13.60 15.94
N ILE A 305 -1.73 -13.37 14.72
CA ILE A 305 -2.24 -14.01 13.51
C ILE A 305 -1.42 -15.26 13.22
N GLU A 306 -2.07 -16.40 13.13
CA GLU A 306 -1.52 -17.64 12.58
C GLU A 306 -1.92 -17.71 11.10
N TYR A 307 -1.09 -17.12 10.25
CA TYR A 307 -1.34 -17.01 8.82
C TYR A 307 -1.09 -18.35 8.11
N ASP A 308 -1.96 -18.71 7.15
CA ASP A 308 -1.77 -19.90 6.33
C ASP A 308 -0.55 -19.77 5.42
N THR A 309 0.55 -20.42 5.80
CA THR A 309 1.84 -20.29 5.10
C THR A 309 1.82 -20.86 3.68
N ARG A 310 0.84 -21.71 3.33
CA ARG A 310 0.69 -22.23 1.96
C ARG A 310 0.40 -21.13 0.95
N ASN A 311 -0.13 -19.99 1.41
CA ASN A 311 -0.35 -18.81 0.57
C ASN A 311 0.96 -18.21 0.01
N LEU A 312 2.10 -18.39 0.69
CA LEU A 312 3.39 -17.94 0.17
C LEU A 312 3.69 -18.53 -1.21
N GLU A 313 3.29 -19.79 -1.44
CA GLU A 313 3.57 -20.53 -2.67
C GLU A 313 2.55 -20.28 -3.78
N ILE A 314 1.50 -19.47 -3.54
CA ILE A 314 0.51 -19.13 -4.57
C ILE A 314 1.03 -17.94 -5.39
N PRO A 315 1.34 -18.12 -6.68
CA PRO A 315 1.89 -17.03 -7.48
C PRO A 315 0.80 -16.06 -7.93
N THR A 316 1.04 -14.76 -7.78
CA THR A 316 0.17 -13.68 -8.29
C THR A 316 0.64 -13.06 -9.59
N ILE A 317 1.80 -13.49 -10.12
CA ILE A 317 2.29 -13.03 -11.42
C ILE A 317 1.27 -13.22 -12.55
N HIS A 318 0.54 -14.34 -12.56
CA HIS A 318 -0.52 -14.58 -13.55
C HIS A 318 -1.75 -13.67 -13.34
N VAL A 319 -2.03 -13.28 -12.10
CA VAL A 319 -3.09 -12.32 -11.78
C VAL A 319 -2.74 -10.95 -12.36
N LEU A 320 -1.47 -10.51 -12.28
CA LEU A 320 -1.02 -9.31 -12.97
C LEU A 320 -1.31 -9.38 -14.47
N GLY A 321 -1.01 -10.51 -15.11
CA GLY A 321 -1.32 -10.71 -16.53
C GLY A 321 -2.82 -10.61 -16.85
N ALA A 322 -3.68 -11.17 -16.00
CA ALA A 322 -5.13 -11.06 -16.16
C ALA A 322 -5.64 -9.62 -15.99
N LEU A 323 -5.06 -8.86 -15.05
CA LEU A 323 -5.39 -7.44 -14.83
C LEU A 323 -5.00 -6.59 -16.03
N VAL A 324 -3.79 -6.78 -16.56
CA VAL A 324 -3.34 -6.06 -17.77
C VAL A 324 -4.25 -6.37 -18.96
N LYS A 325 -4.62 -7.64 -19.18
CA LYS A 325 -5.59 -8.04 -20.23
C LYS A 325 -6.96 -7.37 -20.08
N SER A 326 -7.34 -7.06 -18.85
CA SER A 326 -8.61 -6.41 -18.51
C SER A 326 -8.54 -4.87 -18.61
N GLY A 327 -7.39 -4.32 -19.04
CA GLY A 327 -7.19 -2.89 -19.19
C GLY A 327 -6.77 -2.16 -17.91
N ILE A 328 -6.46 -2.89 -16.83
CA ILE A 328 -5.94 -2.31 -15.59
C ILE A 328 -4.44 -2.08 -15.75
N ARG A 329 -3.97 -0.87 -15.43
CA ARG A 329 -2.54 -0.54 -15.47
C ARG A 329 -1.83 -1.20 -14.30
N VAL A 330 -0.66 -1.79 -14.54
CA VAL A 330 0.17 -2.41 -13.51
C VAL A 330 1.54 -1.74 -13.52
N LEU A 331 1.98 -1.26 -12.36
CA LEU A 331 3.35 -0.81 -12.10
C LEU A 331 3.98 -1.74 -11.07
N VAL A 332 5.11 -2.33 -11.43
CA VAL A 332 6.00 -3.02 -10.48
C VAL A 332 7.25 -2.16 -10.35
N TYR A 333 7.63 -1.82 -9.13
CA TYR A 333 8.85 -1.08 -8.83
C TYR A 333 9.59 -1.79 -7.69
N SER A 334 10.91 -1.67 -7.67
CA SER A 334 11.74 -2.26 -6.62
C SER A 334 12.87 -1.30 -6.29
N GLY A 335 13.11 -1.05 -5.00
CA GLY A 335 14.36 -0.49 -4.52
C GLY A 335 15.51 -1.44 -4.85
N ASP A 336 16.63 -0.91 -5.32
CA ASP A 336 17.78 -1.72 -5.75
C ASP A 336 18.71 -2.12 -4.60
N GLN A 337 18.40 -1.72 -3.36
CA GLN A 337 19.14 -2.08 -2.13
C GLN A 337 18.41 -3.12 -1.26
N ASP A 338 17.19 -3.50 -1.63
CA ASP A 338 16.40 -4.47 -0.87
C ASP A 338 16.91 -5.90 -1.15
N SER A 339 17.37 -6.59 -0.10
CA SER A 339 17.82 -7.98 -0.17
C SER A 339 16.73 -8.99 0.21
N VAL A 340 15.58 -8.53 0.73
CA VAL A 340 14.44 -9.37 1.08
C VAL A 340 13.67 -9.77 -0.18
N LEU A 341 13.33 -8.77 -1.02
CA LEU A 341 12.68 -8.97 -2.32
C LEU A 341 13.43 -8.21 -3.42
N PRO A 342 14.61 -8.72 -3.85
CA PRO A 342 15.47 -8.04 -4.78
C PRO A 342 14.80 -7.69 -6.12
N LEU A 343 15.24 -6.57 -6.69
CA LEU A 343 14.90 -6.14 -8.05
C LEU A 343 15.09 -7.25 -9.10
N THR A 344 16.07 -8.14 -8.92
CA THR A 344 16.36 -9.24 -9.84
C THR A 344 15.21 -10.25 -9.94
N GLY A 345 14.58 -10.61 -8.81
CA GLY A 345 13.40 -11.49 -8.79
C GLY A 345 12.21 -10.88 -9.52
N SER A 346 11.79 -9.68 -9.08
CA SER A 346 10.70 -8.91 -9.71
C SER A 346 10.93 -8.67 -11.21
N ARG A 347 12.16 -8.33 -11.61
CA ARG A 347 12.51 -8.14 -13.02
C ARG A 347 12.36 -9.42 -13.83
N THR A 348 12.82 -10.54 -13.29
CA THR A 348 12.74 -11.85 -13.95
C THR A 348 11.28 -12.22 -14.22
N LEU A 349 10.44 -12.11 -13.19
CA LEU A 349 9.01 -12.42 -13.27
C LEU A 349 8.26 -11.51 -14.26
N VAL A 350 8.45 -10.19 -14.16
CA VAL A 350 7.78 -9.21 -15.05
C VAL A 350 8.24 -9.38 -16.49
N THR A 351 9.53 -9.67 -16.72
CA THR A 351 10.05 -9.93 -18.07
C THR A 351 9.50 -11.23 -18.64
N GLY A 352 9.39 -12.29 -17.82
CA GLY A 352 8.77 -13.56 -18.19
C GLY A 352 7.31 -13.37 -18.59
N LEU A 353 6.54 -12.66 -17.77
CA LEU A 353 5.14 -12.34 -18.03
C LEU A 353 4.98 -11.52 -19.32
N ALA A 354 5.82 -10.50 -19.54
CA ALA A 354 5.76 -9.70 -20.76
C ALA A 354 5.99 -10.54 -22.03
N LYS A 355 6.92 -11.51 -21.97
CA LYS A 355 7.17 -12.47 -23.05
C LYS A 355 5.98 -13.42 -23.26
N GLU A 356 5.42 -13.97 -22.19
CA GLU A 356 4.25 -14.85 -22.23
C GLU A 356 3.06 -14.16 -22.90
N LEU A 357 2.84 -12.89 -22.52
CA LEU A 357 1.75 -12.06 -23.04
C LEU A 357 2.05 -11.43 -24.41
N LYS A 358 3.25 -11.65 -24.97
CA LYS A 358 3.72 -11.06 -26.24
C LYS A 358 3.55 -9.54 -26.27
N LEU A 359 3.90 -8.88 -25.16
CA LEU A 359 3.86 -7.42 -25.08
C LEU A 359 5.04 -6.82 -25.81
N ASN A 360 4.77 -5.75 -26.55
CA ASN A 360 5.84 -4.97 -27.16
C ASN A 360 6.34 -3.92 -26.17
N GLU A 361 7.66 -3.77 -26.11
CA GLU A 361 8.29 -2.68 -25.40
C GLU A 361 7.96 -1.36 -26.10
N THR A 362 7.37 -0.43 -25.36
CA THR A 362 7.10 0.94 -25.83
C THR A 362 8.20 1.90 -25.40
N VAL A 363 8.89 1.58 -24.29
CA VAL A 363 10.07 2.29 -23.82
C VAL A 363 11.13 1.25 -23.44
N PRO A 364 12.25 1.16 -24.19
CA PRO A 364 13.36 0.29 -23.83
C PRO A 364 13.90 0.62 -22.44
N TYR A 365 14.49 -0.37 -21.79
CA TYR A 365 15.10 -0.21 -20.48
C TYR A 365 16.12 0.94 -20.48
N ARG A 366 15.83 1.99 -19.71
CA ARG A 366 16.66 3.21 -19.66
C ARG A 366 16.54 3.93 -18.33
N ALA A 367 17.53 4.78 -18.06
CA ALA A 367 17.52 5.68 -16.92
C ALA A 367 16.25 6.56 -16.85
N TRP A 368 15.76 6.81 -15.63
CA TRP A 368 14.80 7.87 -15.34
C TRP A 368 15.35 8.80 -14.26
N PHE A 369 14.93 10.06 -14.30
CA PHE A 369 15.55 11.14 -13.53
C PHE A 369 14.51 11.91 -12.72
N LEU A 370 14.89 12.38 -11.54
CA LEU A 370 14.07 13.33 -10.77
C LEU A 370 14.07 14.69 -11.50
N LYS A 371 12.88 15.26 -11.67
CA LYS A 371 12.67 16.49 -12.45
C LYS A 371 13.45 17.70 -11.92
N GLU A 372 13.63 17.78 -10.61
CA GLU A 372 14.16 18.97 -9.95
C GLU A 372 15.69 19.05 -10.02
N ASN A 373 16.40 17.91 -9.91
CA ASN A 373 17.86 17.91 -9.81
C ASN A 373 18.59 17.15 -10.92
N ARG A 374 17.86 16.57 -11.91
CA ARG A 374 18.43 15.66 -12.92
C ARG A 374 19.29 14.53 -12.34
N LEU A 375 19.06 14.18 -11.07
CA LEU A 375 19.69 13.02 -10.44
C LEU A 375 19.06 11.76 -11.02
N LEU A 376 19.91 10.77 -11.32
CA LEU A 376 19.47 9.44 -11.73
C LEU A 376 18.65 8.85 -10.58
N ALA A 377 17.39 8.54 -10.86
CA ALA A 377 16.44 8.02 -9.88
C ALA A 377 16.28 6.49 -10.00
N GLY A 378 16.83 5.90 -11.06
CA GLY A 378 16.81 4.47 -11.33
C GLY A 378 16.65 4.20 -12.83
N HIS A 379 16.21 2.99 -13.16
CA HIS A 379 15.95 2.58 -14.53
C HIS A 379 14.51 2.09 -14.69
N ARG A 380 13.94 2.23 -15.89
CA ARG A 380 12.57 1.81 -16.20
C ARG A 380 12.46 1.19 -17.58
N CYS A 381 11.53 0.26 -17.73
CA CYS A 381 11.02 -0.25 -19.00
C CYS A 381 9.50 -0.07 -19.02
N MET A 382 8.90 0.15 -20.19
CA MET A 382 7.44 0.18 -20.35
C MET A 382 7.01 -0.79 -21.46
N VAL A 383 5.97 -1.56 -21.17
CA VAL A 383 5.34 -2.51 -22.10
C VAL A 383 3.85 -2.17 -22.23
N THR A 384 3.24 -2.46 -23.39
CA THR A 384 1.82 -2.13 -23.63
C THR A 384 1.11 -3.20 -24.44
N PHE A 385 -0.15 -3.50 -24.11
CA PHE A 385 -1.04 -4.29 -24.96
C PHE A 385 -1.47 -3.45 -26.16
N TYR A 386 -1.10 -3.88 -27.36
CA TYR A 386 -1.90 -3.55 -28.53
C TYR A 386 -3.01 -4.59 -28.61
N LEU A 387 -4.20 -4.27 -28.11
CA LEU A 387 -5.39 -4.89 -28.67
C LEU A 387 -5.43 -4.44 -30.13
N MET A 388 -5.13 -5.35 -31.07
CA MET A 388 -5.56 -5.16 -32.46
C MET A 388 -7.02 -5.61 -32.54
N PRO A 389 -7.99 -4.72 -32.73
CA PRO A 389 -9.21 -5.09 -33.42
C PRO A 389 -9.15 -4.60 -34.87
N PRO A 390 -9.68 -5.39 -35.83
CA PRO A 390 -9.91 -4.90 -37.18
C PRO A 390 -11.11 -3.97 -37.14
N LEU A 391 -10.87 -2.67 -36.96
CA LEU A 391 -11.53 -1.58 -37.69
C LEU A 391 -10.98 -0.25 -37.20
N LYS A 392 -10.49 0.53 -38.15
CA LYS A 392 -10.13 1.94 -38.01
C LYS A 392 -11.33 2.78 -37.56
N GLU A 393 -10.99 3.92 -36.96
CA GLU A 393 -11.82 5.12 -36.75
C GLU A 393 -12.82 5.11 -35.59
N LEU A 394 -12.38 5.58 -34.41
CA LEU A 394 -12.85 6.84 -33.81
C LEU A 394 -12.12 7.17 -32.49
N LEU A 395 -11.71 8.45 -32.36
CA LEU A 395 -11.47 9.24 -31.12
C LEU A 395 -10.17 8.98 -30.33
N MET A 396 -9.12 9.82 -30.44
CA MET A 396 -8.87 11.21 -29.99
C MET A 396 -7.87 11.22 -28.81
N LYS A 397 -6.59 11.50 -29.08
CA LYS A 397 -5.88 12.78 -28.81
C LYS A 397 -5.82 13.20 -27.33
N LEU A 398 -4.64 13.05 -26.73
CA LEU A 398 -4.06 13.99 -25.77
C LEU A 398 -2.55 14.09 -26.02
N HIS A 399 -2.20 14.99 -26.94
CA HIS A 399 -0.88 15.62 -27.02
C HIS A 399 -0.91 16.84 -26.09
N PHE A 400 0.12 17.03 -25.26
CA PHE A 400 0.43 18.34 -24.71
C PHE A 400 1.67 18.89 -25.41
N HIS A 401 1.47 19.97 -26.14
CA HIS A 401 2.48 20.86 -26.69
C HIS A 401 2.49 22.12 -25.81
N ILE A 402 3.66 22.53 -25.31
CA ILE A 402 3.87 23.89 -24.82
C ILE A 402 4.92 24.51 -25.74
N GLN A 403 4.45 25.41 -26.61
CA GLN A 403 5.28 26.36 -27.35
C GLN A 403 5.97 27.30 -26.34
N ARG A 404 7.25 27.55 -26.59
CA ARG A 404 7.98 28.70 -26.05
C ARG A 404 7.57 29.92 -26.86
N ASP A 405 7.20 30.99 -26.17
CA ASP A 405 7.36 32.34 -26.68
C ASP A 405 8.73 32.88 -26.25
N LEU A 406 9.40 33.53 -27.23
CA LEU A 406 10.75 34.10 -27.31
C LEU A 406 11.90 33.12 -27.62
#